data_AF-A0A7C7HHR1-F1
#
_entry.id   AF-A0A7C7HHR1-F1
#
_cell.length_a   1.000
_cell.length_b   1.000
_cell.length_c   1.000
_cell.angle_alpha   90.00
_cell.angle_beta   90.00
_cell.angle_gamma   90.00
#
_symmetry.space_group_name_H-M   'P 1'
#
loop_
_entity.id
_entity.type
_entity.pdbx_description
1 polymer ?
#
loop_
_entity_poly.entity_id
_entity_poly.type
_entity_poly.pdbx_seq_one_letter_code
_entity_poly.pdbx_strand_id
1 'polypeptide(L)'
;MTNQSDKAWGHMSPDKPMLERDVPASSQDLVVSGVFSSDPTKPSSAWIGIFVFGEDPLDFACLLFGGENNSPLTALIGSMVKGAWQDQGHFNTGFDVPFHLKLQKKGDEFTGYFKQKEGDAWKKIGNKT
;
A
#
# COMPACT_ATOMS: atom_id res chain seq x y z
N MET A 1 22.35 -10.52 19.58
CA MET A 1 21.03 -9.86 19.62
C MET A 1 20.60 -9.64 18.17
N THR A 2 19.64 -10.41 17.68
CA THR A 2 19.08 -10.24 16.33
C THR A 2 18.13 -9.06 16.37
N ASN A 3 18.44 -8.00 15.61
CA ASN A 3 17.61 -6.81 15.52
C ASN A 3 16.19 -7.20 15.09
N GLN A 4 15.23 -6.81 15.93
CA GLN A 4 13.80 -7.05 15.74
C GLN A 4 13.25 -6.21 14.56
N SER A 5 14.03 -5.26 14.05
CA SER A 5 13.71 -4.40 12.89
C SER A 5 13.53 -5.16 11.58
N ASP A 6 14.24 -6.29 11.39
CA ASP A 6 14.21 -7.00 10.11
C ASP A 6 12.94 -7.85 9.93
N LYS A 7 12.21 -8.12 11.02
CA LYS A 7 10.98 -8.92 11.00
C LYS A 7 9.71 -8.12 10.75
N ALA A 8 9.71 -6.81 11.02
CA ALA A 8 8.56 -5.95 10.77
C ALA A 8 8.34 -5.72 9.26
N TRP A 9 9.39 -5.88 8.46
CA TRP A 9 9.42 -5.52 7.05
C TRP A 9 9.57 -6.72 6.11
N GLY A 10 9.28 -7.96 6.54
CA GLY A 10 9.58 -9.19 5.79
C GLY A 10 9.07 -9.26 4.34
N HIS A 11 8.21 -8.33 3.92
CA HIS A 11 7.71 -8.19 2.54
C HIS A 11 8.34 -7.04 1.73
N MET A 12 9.04 -6.11 2.38
CA MET A 12 9.84 -5.05 1.78
C MET A 12 11.29 -5.54 1.68
N SER A 13 11.70 -5.96 0.50
CA SER A 13 13.05 -6.47 0.28
C SER A 13 13.94 -5.33 -0.23
N PRO A 14 15.16 -5.14 0.33
CA PRO A 14 16.04 -4.02 -0.02
C PRO A 14 16.56 -4.05 -1.47
N ASP A 15 16.36 -5.17 -2.18
CA ASP A 15 16.65 -5.33 -3.61
C ASP A 15 15.52 -4.81 -4.53
N LYS A 16 14.39 -4.36 -3.97
CA LYS A 16 13.26 -3.83 -4.73
C LYS A 16 13.37 -2.31 -4.89
N PRO A 17 13.10 -1.76 -6.08
CA PRO A 17 13.16 -0.32 -6.31
C PRO A 17 12.14 0.41 -5.43
N MET A 18 12.62 1.38 -4.65
CA MET A 18 11.81 2.21 -3.78
C MET A 18 12.14 3.69 -4.02
N LEU A 19 11.10 4.52 -4.13
CA LEU A 19 11.23 5.97 -4.17
C LEU A 19 10.73 6.52 -2.83
N GLU A 20 11.65 7.04 -2.02
CA GLU A 20 11.33 7.63 -0.73
C GLU A 20 11.35 9.16 -0.80
N ARG A 21 10.45 9.79 -0.04
CA ARG A 21 10.41 11.24 0.17
C ARG A 21 9.89 11.54 1.57
N ASP A 22 10.54 12.49 2.23
CA ASP A 22 10.07 13.00 3.51
C ASP A 22 8.76 13.77 3.36
N VAL A 23 7.83 13.52 4.28
CA VAL A 23 6.63 14.34 4.42
C VAL A 23 7.03 15.65 5.10
N PRO A 24 6.66 16.83 4.57
CA PRO A 24 6.96 18.09 5.23
C PRO A 24 6.41 18.11 6.66
N ALA A 25 7.22 18.55 7.62
CA ALA A 25 6.85 18.54 9.04
C ALA A 25 5.58 19.35 9.38
N SER A 26 5.20 20.30 8.53
CA SER A 26 3.98 21.09 8.66
C SER A 26 2.71 20.37 8.18
N SER A 27 2.83 19.21 7.55
CA SER A 27 1.69 18.50 6.96
C SER A 27 0.92 17.71 8.01
N GLN A 28 -0.28 18.18 8.34
CA GLN A 28 -1.23 17.41 9.16
C GLN A 28 -2.04 16.41 8.31
N ASP A 29 -2.37 16.82 7.09
CA ASP A 29 -3.05 15.99 6.09
C ASP A 29 -2.08 15.63 4.96
N LEU A 30 -2.29 14.45 4.37
CA LEU A 30 -1.42 13.92 3.32
C LEU A 30 -2.25 13.26 2.22
N VAL A 31 -1.83 13.44 0.97
CA VAL A 31 -2.31 12.63 -0.14
C VAL A 31 -1.10 12.14 -0.92
N VAL A 32 -0.98 10.82 -1.04
CA VAL A 32 -0.02 10.17 -1.92
C VAL A 32 -0.81 9.38 -2.96
N SER A 33 -0.48 9.54 -4.24
CA SER A 33 -1.11 8.79 -5.31
C SER A 33 -0.12 8.44 -6.39
N GLY A 34 -0.33 7.30 -7.04
CA GLY A 34 0.51 6.82 -8.11
C GLY A 34 -0.27 6.03 -9.15
N VAL A 35 0.31 5.95 -10.34
CA VAL A 35 -0.13 5.03 -11.40
C VAL A 35 0.75 3.79 -11.32
N PHE A 36 0.12 2.63 -11.23
CA PHE A 36 0.79 1.36 -11.10
C PHE A 36 0.41 0.46 -12.27
N SER A 37 1.37 -0.32 -12.73
CA SER A 37 1.17 -1.34 -13.73
C SER A 37 1.99 -2.56 -13.35
N SER A 38 1.43 -3.74 -13.58
CA SER A 38 2.13 -5.00 -13.49
C SER A 38 1.53 -5.97 -14.49
N ASP A 39 2.25 -7.04 -14.83
CA ASP A 39 1.61 -8.20 -15.43
C ASP A 39 0.89 -8.97 -14.31
N PRO A 40 -0.45 -8.91 -14.22
CA PRO A 40 -1.17 -9.54 -13.12
C PRO A 40 -1.03 -11.07 -13.14
N THR A 41 -0.70 -11.66 -14.29
CA THR A 41 -0.54 -13.11 -14.46
C THR A 41 0.87 -13.59 -14.15
N LYS A 42 1.84 -12.69 -14.09
CA LYS A 42 3.23 -13.02 -13.76
C LYS A 42 3.32 -13.41 -12.27
N PRO A 43 3.74 -14.65 -11.96
CA PRO A 43 4.01 -15.08 -10.60
C PRO A 43 5.00 -14.14 -9.91
N SER A 44 4.66 -13.70 -8.70
CA SER A 44 5.58 -12.96 -7.86
C SER A 44 5.21 -13.10 -6.38
N SER A 45 6.22 -13.01 -5.51
CA SER A 45 6.05 -12.97 -4.06
C SER A 45 6.40 -11.56 -3.57
N ALA A 46 5.54 -10.61 -3.92
CA ALA A 46 5.79 -9.19 -3.65
C ALA A 46 4.50 -8.42 -3.46
N TRP A 47 4.57 -7.47 -2.54
CA TRP A 47 3.60 -6.40 -2.38
C TRP A 47 4.21 -5.10 -2.92
N ILE A 48 3.48 -4.42 -3.80
CA ILE A 48 3.92 -3.22 -4.53
C ILE A 48 2.87 -2.14 -4.29
N GLY A 49 3.28 -0.90 -4.04
CA GLY A 49 2.32 0.19 -3.89
C GLY A 49 2.87 1.36 -3.10
N ILE A 50 2.02 1.93 -2.24
CA ILE A 50 2.31 3.12 -1.45
C ILE A 50 2.52 2.71 0.00
N PHE A 51 3.60 3.20 0.59
CA PHE A 51 3.86 3.16 2.02
C PHE A 51 3.97 4.59 2.56
N VAL A 52 3.46 4.81 3.78
CA VAL A 52 3.69 6.01 4.59
C VAL A 52 4.22 5.54 5.92
N PHE A 53 5.46 5.92 6.21
CA PHE A 53 6.18 5.50 7.41
C PHE A 53 6.14 6.61 8.47
N GLY A 54 5.92 6.23 9.73
CA GLY A 54 6.19 7.04 10.91
C GLY A 54 7.63 6.87 11.39
N GLU A 55 7.93 7.47 12.54
CA GLU A 55 9.25 7.34 13.19
C GLU A 55 9.46 5.94 13.79
N ASP A 56 8.38 5.28 14.23
CA ASP A 56 8.40 3.88 14.65
C ASP A 56 8.19 2.98 13.41
N PRO A 57 9.04 1.97 13.17
CA PRO A 57 8.86 1.01 12.08
C PRO A 57 7.53 0.26 12.08
N LEU A 58 6.86 0.13 13.22
CA LEU A 58 5.53 -0.46 13.36
C LEU A 58 4.40 0.54 13.13
N ASP A 59 4.73 1.84 13.04
CA ASP A 59 3.81 2.89 12.70
C ASP A 59 3.85 3.18 11.19
N PHE A 60 3.03 2.48 10.42
CA PHE A 60 2.93 2.71 8.99
C PHE A 60 1.49 2.54 8.48
N ALA A 61 1.20 3.23 7.39
CA ALA A 61 0.03 2.99 6.56
C ALA A 61 0.49 2.52 5.18
N CYS A 62 -0.22 1.57 4.59
CA CYS A 62 0.10 1.08 3.25
C CYS A 62 -1.13 0.82 2.41
N LEU A 63 -0.97 0.98 1.11
CA LEU A 63 -1.95 0.57 0.10
C LEU A 63 -1.20 -0.12 -1.03
N LEU A 64 -1.32 -1.45 -1.07
CA LEU A 64 -0.47 -2.32 -1.88
C LEU A 64 -1.33 -3.23 -2.74
N PHE A 65 -0.77 -3.65 -3.87
CA PHE A 65 -1.26 -4.75 -4.67
C PHE A 65 -0.16 -5.80 -4.79
N GLY A 66 -0.55 -7.06 -4.90
CA GLY A 66 0.43 -8.12 -4.96
C GLY A 66 -0.13 -9.52 -4.80
N GLY A 67 0.79 -10.41 -4.41
CA GLY A 67 0.52 -11.83 -4.21
C GLY A 67 1.64 -12.47 -3.40
N GLU A 68 1.29 -13.59 -2.75
CA GLU A 68 2.21 -14.40 -1.96
C GLU A 68 2.46 -15.74 -2.63
N ASN A 69 3.49 -16.46 -2.19
CA ASN A 69 3.79 -17.83 -2.63
C ASN A 69 3.90 -17.97 -4.15
N ASN A 70 4.47 -16.95 -4.81
CA ASN A 70 4.65 -16.91 -6.26
C ASN A 70 3.30 -17.02 -7.01
N SER A 71 2.26 -16.37 -6.47
CA SER A 71 0.95 -16.30 -7.11
C SER A 71 0.86 -15.09 -8.06
N PRO A 72 -0.13 -15.07 -8.97
CA PRO A 72 -0.54 -13.87 -9.71
C PRO A 72 -0.77 -12.67 -8.77
N LEU A 73 -0.43 -11.46 -9.24
CA LEU A 73 -0.56 -10.20 -8.48
C LEU A 73 -2.00 -9.68 -8.54
N THR A 74 -2.94 -10.44 -8.00
CA THR A 74 -4.38 -10.14 -8.11
C THR A 74 -4.97 -9.54 -6.85
N ALA A 75 -4.25 -9.56 -5.73
CA ALA A 75 -4.77 -9.08 -4.45
C ALA A 75 -4.43 -7.61 -4.23
N LEU A 76 -5.35 -6.89 -3.61
CA LEU A 76 -5.09 -5.58 -3.01
C LEU A 76 -5.25 -5.69 -1.50
N ILE A 77 -4.30 -5.09 -0.80
CA ILE A 77 -4.22 -5.05 0.66
C ILE A 77 -3.97 -3.61 1.11
N GLY A 78 -4.53 -3.23 2.25
CA GLY A 78 -4.18 -1.97 2.90
C GLY A 78 -4.21 -2.09 4.41
N SER A 79 -3.15 -1.63 5.06
CA SER A 79 -3.14 -1.33 6.49
C SER A 79 -3.42 0.16 6.63
N MET A 80 -4.59 0.50 7.17
CA MET A 80 -5.13 1.86 7.15
C MET A 80 -5.18 2.52 8.53
N VAL A 81 -4.55 1.93 9.55
CA VAL A 81 -4.58 2.40 10.93
C VAL A 81 -3.17 2.53 11.51
N LYS A 82 -2.93 3.63 12.22
CA LYS A 82 -1.68 3.94 12.94
C LYS A 82 -1.34 2.85 13.96
N GLY A 83 -0.09 2.39 13.99
CA GLY A 83 0.45 1.52 15.04
C GLY A 83 0.10 0.02 15.01
N ALA A 84 -0.54 -0.51 13.95
CA ALA A 84 -0.69 -1.95 13.77
C ALA A 84 -1.01 -2.33 12.31
N TRP A 85 -0.42 -3.43 11.83
CA TRP A 85 -0.90 -4.13 10.64
C TRP A 85 -2.33 -4.62 10.87
N GLN A 86 -3.30 -3.97 10.22
CA GLN A 86 -4.67 -4.47 10.16
C GLN A 86 -4.98 -4.85 8.72
N ASP A 87 -4.75 -6.12 8.40
CA ASP A 87 -5.21 -6.70 7.15
C ASP A 87 -6.75 -6.68 7.12
N GLN A 88 -7.30 -5.69 6.42
CA GLN A 88 -8.74 -5.54 6.19
C GLN A 88 -9.22 -6.42 5.02
N GLY A 89 -8.41 -7.38 4.59
CA GLY A 89 -8.71 -8.39 3.60
C GLY A 89 -7.93 -8.22 2.30
N HIS A 90 -7.74 -9.36 1.64
CA HIS A 90 -7.13 -9.49 0.31
C HIS A 90 -8.23 -9.60 -0.75
N PHE A 91 -8.56 -8.49 -1.41
CA PHE A 91 -9.59 -8.51 -2.45
C PHE A 91 -8.95 -8.77 -3.80
N ASN A 92 -9.46 -9.78 -4.53
CA ASN A 92 -9.10 -9.96 -5.93
C ASN A 92 -9.65 -8.78 -6.74
N THR A 93 -8.76 -8.04 -7.40
CA THR A 93 -9.12 -6.74 -7.98
C THR A 93 -9.48 -6.81 -9.46
N GLY A 94 -8.87 -7.75 -10.20
CA GLY A 94 -9.05 -7.87 -11.65
C GLY A 94 -8.77 -6.55 -12.39
N PHE A 95 -7.84 -5.72 -11.88
CA PHE A 95 -7.59 -4.41 -12.47
C PHE A 95 -7.06 -4.52 -13.90
N ASP A 96 -7.70 -3.78 -14.82
CA ASP A 96 -7.07 -3.40 -16.07
C ASP A 96 -5.88 -2.49 -15.75
N VAL A 97 -4.67 -2.92 -16.12
CA VAL A 97 -3.45 -2.14 -15.92
C VAL A 97 -3.23 -1.17 -17.09
N PRO A 98 -2.69 0.04 -16.84
CA PRO A 98 -2.34 0.59 -15.54
C PRO A 98 -3.58 1.03 -14.74
N PHE A 99 -3.49 1.02 -13.41
CA PHE A 99 -4.51 1.53 -12.50
C PHE A 99 -3.91 2.55 -11.53
N HIS A 100 -4.77 3.29 -10.83
CA HIS A 100 -4.33 4.30 -9.88
C HIS A 100 -4.63 3.88 -8.44
N LEU A 101 -3.67 4.10 -7.56
CA LEU A 101 -3.85 4.01 -6.11
C LEU A 101 -3.70 5.40 -5.48
N LYS A 102 -4.45 5.64 -4.40
CA LYS A 102 -4.35 6.85 -3.58
C LYS A 102 -4.51 6.51 -2.11
N LEU A 103 -3.56 6.92 -1.30
CA LEU A 103 -3.60 6.87 0.15
C LEU A 103 -3.75 8.30 0.68
N GLN A 104 -4.80 8.55 1.45
CA GLN A 104 -5.10 9.87 2.01
C GLN A 104 -5.10 9.80 3.53
N LYS A 105 -4.38 10.71 4.18
CA LYS A 105 -4.47 10.99 5.62
C LYS A 105 -5.31 12.25 5.84
N LYS A 106 -6.27 12.17 6.76
CA LYS A 106 -6.99 13.32 7.30
C LYS A 106 -7.01 13.23 8.83
N GLY A 107 -6.40 14.17 9.52
CA GLY A 107 -6.16 14.00 10.96
C GLY A 107 -5.42 12.69 11.22
N ASP A 108 -5.91 11.83 12.10
CA ASP A 108 -5.27 10.54 12.41
C ASP A 108 -5.74 9.36 11.54
N GLU A 109 -6.63 9.60 10.59
CA GLU A 109 -7.23 8.54 9.77
C GLU A 109 -6.57 8.43 8.40
N PHE A 110 -6.19 7.20 8.00
CA PHE A 110 -5.80 6.89 6.64
C PHE A 110 -6.95 6.22 5.87
N THR A 111 -7.16 6.62 4.61
CA THR A 111 -8.15 6.00 3.71
C THR A 111 -7.53 5.71 2.34
N GLY A 112 -7.77 4.50 1.85
CA GLY A 112 -7.26 3.99 0.58
C GLY A 112 -8.31 4.13 -0.52
N TYR A 113 -7.87 4.43 -1.73
CA TYR A 113 -8.72 4.55 -2.90
C TYR A 113 -8.05 3.99 -4.15
N PHE A 114 -8.87 3.55 -5.10
CA PHE A 114 -8.43 3.16 -6.43
C PHE A 114 -9.34 3.71 -7.52
N LYS A 115 -8.82 3.75 -8.73
CA LYS A 115 -9.59 3.90 -9.98
C LYS A 115 -8.83 3.23 -11.12
N GLN A 116 -9.55 2.80 -12.16
CA GLN A 116 -8.93 2.07 -13.26
C GLN A 116 -8.32 3.01 -14.29
N LYS A 117 -9.00 4.12 -14.63
CA LYS A 117 -8.55 5.03 -15.67
C LYS A 117 -8.54 6.48 -15.22
N GLU A 118 -7.86 7.33 -15.97
CA GLU A 118 -8.01 8.77 -15.85
C GLU A 118 -9.47 9.17 -16.15
N GLY A 119 -10.03 10.09 -15.37
CA GLY A 119 -11.46 10.46 -15.44
C GLY A 119 -12.42 9.62 -14.59
N ASP A 120 -12.06 8.41 -14.19
CA ASP A 120 -12.90 7.58 -13.30
C ASP A 120 -13.02 8.20 -11.89
N ALA A 121 -14.17 7.95 -11.25
CA ALA A 121 -14.37 8.26 -9.85
C ALA A 121 -13.52 7.37 -8.93
N TRP A 122 -12.97 7.95 -7.87
CA TRP A 122 -12.24 7.21 -6.84
C TRP A 122 -13.17 6.30 -6.05
N LYS A 123 -12.86 5.01 -6.02
CA LYS A 123 -13.53 4.01 -5.20
C LYS A 123 -12.72 3.78 -3.93
N LYS A 124 -13.37 3.86 -2.76
CA LYS A 124 -12.73 3.61 -1.46
C LYS A 124 -12.43 2.12 -1.29
N ILE A 125 -11.29 1.82 -0.66
CA ILE A 125 -10.84 0.49 -0.26
C ILE A 125 -10.79 0.45 1.26
N GLY A 126 -11.27 -0.64 1.85
CA GLY A 126 -11.38 -0.76 3.30
C GLY A 126 -12.53 0.09 3.86
N ASN A 127 -13.03 -0.33 5.01
CA ASN A 127 -14.36 -0.05 5.60
C ASN A 127 -15.44 -1.01 5.11
N LYS A 128 -15.38 -2.26 5.58
CA LYS A 128 -16.56 -2.78 6.26
C LYS A 128 -16.34 -2.52 7.75
N THR A 129 -17.17 -1.67 8.32
CA THR A 129 -17.51 -1.75 9.74
C THR A 129 -17.89 -3.18 10.12
#